data_AF-A0A3D4QXR2-F1
#
_entry.id   AF-A0A3D4QXR2-F1
#
_cell.length_a   1.000
_cell.length_b   1.000
_cell.length_c   1.000
_cell.angle_alpha   90.00
_cell.angle_beta   90.00
_cell.angle_gamma   90.00
#
_symmetry.space_group_name_H-M   'P 1'
#
loop_
_entity.id
_entity.type
_entity.pdbx_description
1 polymer ?
#
loop_
_entity_poly.entity_id
_entity_poly.type
_entity_poly.pdbx_seq_one_letter_code
_entity_poly.pdbx_strand_id
1 'polypeptide(L)'
;MWLTGFDVKCLSTIYLDKPLKAHTLMQTIARANRVYEGKINGLIVDYVGVVKALRKALADYTNTKGATGSSDPAPDKSELLSRIYKLLAEIVGFMEQQGFNLSKLVQAIDFEKLALVQSGANAMCVSEDVKKRFEVMARELFKLFKYVEKQEVSDHERAYKNAISAVYDQMQEKRKHSDNTDLMIQLHDIVSEYITVINPADRVSEDGTNYLAESRRFDISHIDFERLQQEFARIKNKNLLMKDLYELINDRLDNMMRRNPMRINYYERYQTIIQEYNAEQDKAAIEKTFIDLTNFVNDLDEEEKRYVREGFSNDEELAMYDLLLKDSLTSAEIKKIKKLAKVLLERIKGKISELDHWTEKEETQAAVDVIIRDTLWSELPENYNDNLLNEYRRKIYEFVYSTYPAA
;
A
#
# COMPACT_ATOMS: atom_id res chain seq x y z
N MET A 1 -35.61 22.95 10.36
CA MET A 1 -36.58 22.35 9.41
C MET A 1 -36.17 20.94 8.92
N TRP A 2 -35.00 20.39 9.31
CA TRP A 2 -34.47 19.12 8.79
C TRP A 2 -34.49 17.97 9.82
N LEU A 3 -35.24 18.15 10.92
CA LEU A 3 -35.31 17.19 12.03
C LEU A 3 -36.35 16.07 11.77
N THR A 4 -37.29 16.30 10.86
CA THR A 4 -38.33 15.35 10.41
C THR A 4 -38.24 15.19 8.88
N GLY A 5 -38.33 13.97 8.36
CA GLY A 5 -38.39 13.69 6.91
C GLY A 5 -37.06 13.68 6.13
N PHE A 6 -36.01 14.36 6.59
CA PHE A 6 -34.71 14.38 5.88
C PHE A 6 -33.96 13.02 5.96
N ASP A 7 -33.41 12.50 4.86
CA ASP A 7 -32.67 11.23 4.84
C ASP A 7 -31.37 11.35 4.06
N VAL A 8 -30.24 11.21 4.77
CA VAL A 8 -28.90 11.17 4.19
C VAL A 8 -28.10 10.08 4.89
N LYS A 9 -27.72 9.03 4.16
CA LYS A 9 -26.97 7.88 4.70
C LYS A 9 -25.56 8.26 5.15
N CYS A 10 -24.89 9.13 4.41
CA CYS A 10 -23.51 9.58 4.72
C CYS A 10 -23.41 10.57 5.89
N LEU A 11 -24.54 10.98 6.50
CA LEU A 11 -24.52 11.91 7.64
C LEU A 11 -23.90 11.24 8.86
N SER A 12 -22.71 11.70 9.26
CA SER A 12 -21.90 11.09 10.33
C SER A 12 -21.96 11.83 11.66
N THR A 13 -22.07 13.17 11.65
CA THR A 13 -21.92 14.01 12.84
C THR A 13 -23.10 14.96 13.02
N ILE A 14 -23.62 15.07 14.24
CA ILE A 14 -24.68 16.03 14.61
C ILE A 14 -24.23 16.85 15.81
N TYR A 15 -24.29 18.17 15.67
CA TYR A 15 -24.06 19.13 16.75
C TYR A 15 -25.41 19.57 17.33
N LEU A 16 -25.57 19.45 18.65
CA LEU A 16 -26.77 19.82 19.39
C LEU A 16 -26.49 21.09 20.20
N ASP A 17 -27.04 22.20 19.73
CA ASP A 17 -27.02 23.50 20.42
C ASP A 17 -28.43 23.94 20.87
N LYS A 18 -29.42 23.04 20.71
CA LYS A 18 -30.81 23.31 21.10
C LYS A 18 -31.29 22.23 22.08
N PRO A 19 -31.98 22.59 23.17
CA PRO A 19 -32.60 21.60 24.04
C PRO A 19 -33.71 20.87 23.27
N LEU A 20 -33.48 19.59 22.99
CA LEU A 20 -34.44 18.69 22.35
C LEU A 20 -35.03 17.74 23.39
N LYS A 21 -36.34 17.45 23.29
CA LYS A 21 -37.04 16.57 24.24
C LYS A 21 -37.26 15.18 23.63
N ALA A 22 -37.01 14.14 24.44
CA ALA A 22 -37.40 12.74 24.26
C ALA A 22 -37.48 12.27 22.79
N HIS A 23 -38.68 12.20 22.21
CA HIS A 23 -38.92 11.64 20.88
C HIS A 23 -38.20 12.41 19.76
N THR A 24 -38.19 13.74 19.81
CA THR A 24 -37.48 14.56 18.81
C THR A 24 -35.97 14.35 18.88
N LEU A 25 -35.44 14.15 20.08
CA LEU A 25 -34.03 13.83 20.28
C LEU A 25 -33.68 12.45 19.71
N MET A 26 -34.50 11.43 19.98
CA MET A 26 -34.28 10.07 19.47
C MET A 26 -34.34 10.01 17.94
N GLN A 27 -35.31 10.72 17.33
CA GLN A 27 -35.38 10.89 15.88
C GLN A 27 -34.16 11.62 15.32
N THR A 28 -33.63 12.61 16.05
CA THR A 28 -32.45 13.36 15.64
C THR A 28 -31.21 12.48 15.63
N ILE A 29 -30.99 11.70 16.70
CA ILE A 29 -29.83 10.81 16.83
C ILE A 29 -29.91 9.64 15.83
N ALA A 30 -31.09 9.08 15.61
CA ALA A 30 -31.29 7.99 14.65
C ALA A 30 -30.86 8.36 13.22
N ARG A 31 -30.87 9.65 12.86
CA ARG A 31 -30.37 10.13 11.56
C ARG A 31 -28.88 9.87 11.37
N ALA A 32 -28.09 10.08 12.42
CA ALA A 32 -26.66 9.78 12.41
C ALA A 32 -26.36 8.28 12.51
N ASN A 33 -27.37 7.42 12.75
CA ASN A 33 -27.16 5.96 12.88
C ASN A 33 -27.44 5.17 11.59
N ARG A 34 -27.67 5.84 10.45
CA ARG A 34 -27.82 5.14 9.16
C ARG A 34 -26.49 4.54 8.70
N VAL A 35 -26.52 3.30 8.22
CA VAL A 35 -25.35 2.59 7.69
C VAL A 35 -24.96 3.16 6.33
N TYR A 36 -23.67 3.42 6.15
CA TYR A 36 -23.07 3.92 4.92
C TYR A 36 -21.63 3.42 4.82
N GLU A 37 -21.14 3.21 3.60
CA GLU A 37 -19.77 2.73 3.37
C GLU A 37 -18.74 3.73 3.93
N GLY A 38 -17.73 3.23 4.64
CA GLY A 38 -16.73 4.07 5.31
C GLY A 38 -17.19 4.73 6.62
N LYS A 39 -18.47 4.60 7.00
CA LYS A 39 -19.00 5.17 8.25
C LYS A 39 -19.06 4.11 9.36
N ILE A 40 -18.27 4.32 10.40
CA ILE A 40 -18.14 3.39 11.54
C ILE A 40 -19.25 3.61 12.58
N ASN A 41 -19.63 4.87 12.83
CA ASN A 41 -20.60 5.27 13.84
C ASN A 41 -21.19 6.66 13.55
N GLY A 42 -22.24 7.03 14.29
CA GLY A 42 -22.74 8.40 14.38
C GLY A 42 -22.13 9.14 15.58
N LEU A 43 -21.58 10.33 15.36
CA LEU A 43 -21.04 11.20 16.41
C LEU A 43 -22.08 12.27 16.79
N ILE A 44 -22.43 12.34 18.07
CA ILE A 44 -23.30 13.38 18.61
C ILE A 44 -22.46 14.28 19.52
N VAL A 45 -22.40 15.56 19.18
CA VAL A 45 -21.72 16.58 19.99
C VAL A 45 -22.80 17.41 20.68
N ASP A 46 -22.85 17.36 22.01
CA ASP A 46 -23.88 17.99 22.81
C ASP A 46 -23.33 19.16 23.62
N TYR A 47 -23.74 20.38 23.27
CA TYR A 47 -23.35 21.61 23.98
C TYR A 47 -24.30 21.98 25.12
N VAL A 48 -25.48 21.36 25.19
CA VAL A 48 -26.59 21.77 26.07
C VAL A 48 -26.79 20.79 27.24
N GLY A 49 -26.22 19.58 27.17
CA GLY A 49 -26.32 18.55 28.22
C GLY A 49 -27.56 17.66 28.10
N VAL A 50 -28.10 17.55 26.88
CA VAL A 50 -29.26 16.74 26.50
C VAL A 50 -28.99 15.22 26.63
N VAL A 51 -27.73 14.77 26.65
CA VAL A 51 -27.34 13.35 26.84
C VAL A 51 -27.89 12.76 28.15
N LYS A 52 -27.98 13.54 29.23
CA LYS A 52 -28.57 13.06 30.50
C LYS A 52 -30.06 12.76 30.34
N ALA A 53 -30.78 13.61 29.61
CA ALA A 53 -32.19 13.41 29.29
C ALA A 53 -32.38 12.23 28.32
N LEU A 54 -31.43 12.02 27.40
CA LEU A 54 -31.42 10.87 26.50
C LEU A 54 -31.30 9.54 27.26
N ARG A 55 -30.32 9.43 28.16
CA ARG A 55 -30.11 8.21 28.95
C ARG A 55 -31.34 7.83 29.74
N LYS A 56 -31.98 8.83 30.37
CA LYS A 56 -33.25 8.65 31.09
C LYS A 56 -34.36 8.16 30.16
N ALA A 57 -34.54 8.80 29.00
CA ALA A 57 -35.57 8.41 28.03
C ALA A 57 -35.32 7.02 27.42
N LEU A 58 -34.06 6.64 27.19
CA LEU A 58 -33.69 5.30 26.72
C LEU A 58 -33.92 4.24 27.79
N ALA A 59 -33.56 4.51 29.05
CA ALA A 59 -33.82 3.61 30.18
C ALA A 59 -35.32 3.36 30.39
N ASP A 60 -36.15 4.39 30.22
CA ASP A 60 -37.62 4.26 30.29
C ASP A 60 -38.17 3.35 29.15
N TYR A 61 -37.51 3.36 27.98
CA TYR A 61 -37.88 2.56 26.80
C TYR A 61 -37.38 1.10 26.87
N THR A 62 -36.25 0.83 27.55
CA THR A 62 -35.70 -0.52 27.73
C THR A 62 -36.35 -1.26 28.91
N ASN A 63 -36.72 -0.54 29.99
CA ASN A 63 -37.39 -1.11 31.16
C ASN A 63 -38.79 -1.68 30.86
N THR A 64 -39.41 -1.30 29.75
CA THR A 64 -40.72 -1.83 29.34
C THR A 64 -40.67 -3.27 28.81
N LYS A 65 -39.47 -3.84 28.60
CA LYS A 65 -39.27 -5.23 28.12
C LYS A 65 -38.77 -6.22 29.19
N GLY A 66 -39.17 -6.05 30.44
CA GLY A 66 -39.10 -7.11 31.46
C GLY A 66 -37.70 -7.43 32.04
N ALA A 67 -36.73 -6.54 31.90
CA ALA A 67 -35.46 -6.63 32.63
C ALA A 67 -35.50 -5.73 33.86
N THR A 68 -35.68 -6.31 35.04
CA THR A 68 -35.53 -5.62 36.33
C THR A 68 -34.06 -5.28 36.57
N GLY A 69 -33.66 -4.11 36.10
CA GLY A 69 -32.35 -3.53 36.38
C GLY A 69 -32.29 -2.14 35.76
N SER A 70 -32.17 -1.10 36.59
CA SER A 70 -31.86 0.26 36.16
C SER A 70 -30.43 0.30 35.60
N SER A 71 -30.17 -0.32 34.45
CA SER A 71 -28.88 -0.23 33.78
C SER A 71 -28.90 1.00 32.87
N ASP A 72 -27.89 1.85 33.02
CA ASP A 72 -27.62 2.90 32.04
C ASP A 72 -27.45 2.21 30.66
N PRO A 73 -28.16 2.62 29.61
CA PRO A 73 -28.02 2.03 28.27
C PRO A 73 -26.67 2.36 27.62
N ALA A 74 -25.87 3.24 28.22
CA ALA A 74 -24.48 3.43 27.83
C ALA A 74 -23.62 2.24 28.32
N PRO A 75 -22.67 1.72 27.51
CA PRO A 75 -21.69 0.76 28.01
C PRO A 75 -20.98 1.36 29.23
N ASP A 76 -20.75 0.53 30.26
CA ASP A 76 -20.11 1.00 31.49
C ASP A 76 -18.73 1.58 31.16
N LYS A 77 -18.54 2.86 31.49
CA LYS A 77 -17.26 3.55 31.26
C LYS A 77 -16.11 2.82 31.98
N SER A 78 -16.40 2.19 33.11
CA SER A 78 -15.43 1.39 33.87
C SER A 78 -15.00 0.15 33.09
N GLU A 79 -15.95 -0.52 32.42
CA GLU A 79 -15.66 -1.66 31.53
C GLU A 79 -14.82 -1.22 30.32
N LEU A 80 -15.14 -0.07 29.71
CA LEU A 80 -14.36 0.49 28.60
C LEU A 80 -12.91 0.76 29.01
N LEU A 81 -12.69 1.45 30.12
CA LEU A 81 -11.34 1.72 30.64
C LEU A 81 -10.61 0.42 30.98
N SER A 82 -11.29 -0.55 31.60
CA SER A 82 -10.70 -1.86 31.88
C SER A 82 -10.25 -2.59 30.61
N ARG A 83 -11.03 -2.49 29.53
CA ARG A 83 -10.69 -3.08 28.23
C ARG A 83 -9.49 -2.38 27.61
N ILE A 84 -9.40 -1.06 27.72
CA ILE A 84 -8.26 -0.30 27.22
C ILE A 84 -6.99 -0.69 27.96
N TYR A 85 -7.02 -0.79 29.29
CA TYR A 85 -5.84 -1.17 30.07
C TYR A 85 -5.40 -2.61 29.79
N LYS A 86 -6.35 -3.54 29.62
CA LYS A 86 -6.05 -4.92 29.20
C LYS A 86 -5.41 -4.95 27.83
N LEU A 87 -5.98 -4.26 26.84
CA LEU A 87 -5.45 -4.22 25.48
C LEU A 87 -4.07 -3.56 25.42
N LEU A 88 -3.83 -2.50 26.21
CA LEU A 88 -2.49 -1.91 26.34
C LEU A 88 -1.49 -2.92 26.89
N ALA A 89 -1.85 -3.64 27.96
CA ALA A 89 -0.98 -4.66 28.55
C ALA A 89 -0.71 -5.82 27.56
N GLU A 90 -1.73 -6.23 26.80
CA GLU A 90 -1.59 -7.23 25.74
C GLU A 90 -0.65 -6.75 24.63
N ILE A 91 -0.77 -5.51 24.15
CA ILE A 91 0.14 -4.96 23.13
C ILE A 91 1.56 -4.86 23.68
N VAL A 92 1.74 -4.35 24.90
CA VAL A 92 3.08 -4.26 25.54
C VAL A 92 3.71 -5.64 25.66
N GLY A 93 2.97 -6.62 26.19
CA GLY A 93 3.46 -7.99 26.34
C GLY A 93 3.76 -8.65 24.99
N PHE A 94 2.95 -8.37 23.95
CA PHE A 94 3.21 -8.83 22.60
C PHE A 94 4.49 -8.23 22.01
N MET A 95 4.72 -6.93 22.20
CA MET A 95 5.96 -6.28 21.75
C MET A 95 7.19 -6.81 22.50
N GLU A 96 7.07 -7.09 23.80
CA GLU A 96 8.14 -7.67 24.60
C GLU A 96 8.49 -9.09 24.16
N GLN A 97 7.50 -9.91 23.79
CA GLN A 97 7.73 -11.25 23.22
C GLN A 97 8.52 -11.20 21.90
N GLN A 98 8.35 -10.14 21.12
CA GLN A 98 9.14 -9.88 19.91
C GLN A 98 10.46 -9.13 20.19
N GLY A 99 10.84 -8.98 21.46
CA GLY A 99 12.12 -8.41 21.88
C GLY A 99 12.16 -6.89 21.95
N PHE A 100 11.03 -6.18 21.91
CA PHE A 100 10.97 -4.73 22.01
C PHE A 100 10.30 -4.25 23.30
N ASN A 101 11.03 -3.47 24.09
CA ASN A 101 10.50 -2.88 25.32
C ASN A 101 9.92 -1.48 25.06
N LEU A 102 8.58 -1.39 25.06
CA LEU A 102 7.86 -0.14 24.79
C LEU A 102 8.12 0.95 25.84
N SER A 103 8.42 0.57 27.08
CA SER A 103 8.68 1.53 28.16
C SER A 103 9.93 2.37 27.88
N LYS A 104 10.94 1.79 27.20
CA LYS A 104 12.13 2.53 26.75
C LYS A 104 11.76 3.63 25.75
N LEU A 105 10.85 3.34 24.81
CA LEU A 105 10.36 4.31 23.84
C LEU A 105 9.61 5.47 24.50
N VAL A 106 8.82 5.17 25.53
CA VAL A 106 8.05 6.17 26.28
C VAL A 106 8.96 7.12 27.07
N GLN A 107 10.09 6.62 27.58
CA GLN A 107 11.06 7.40 28.37
C GLN A 107 12.11 8.13 27.52
N ALA A 108 12.30 7.73 26.26
CA ALA A 108 13.32 8.29 25.38
C ALA A 108 13.03 9.73 24.93
N ILE A 109 14.11 10.48 24.70
CA ILE A 109 14.10 11.90 24.36
C ILE A 109 14.78 12.08 22.98
N ASP A 110 14.28 13.03 22.19
CA ASP A 110 14.86 13.48 20.91
C ASP A 110 15.20 12.34 19.93
N PHE A 111 16.46 12.27 19.46
CA PHE A 111 16.91 11.35 18.40
C PHE A 111 16.85 9.88 18.82
N GLU A 112 16.99 9.57 20.10
CA GLU A 112 16.86 8.21 20.62
C GLU A 112 15.44 7.67 20.39
N LYS A 113 14.44 8.56 20.49
CA LYS A 113 13.05 8.20 20.26
C LYS A 113 12.82 7.71 18.84
N LEU A 114 13.40 8.39 17.82
CA LEU A 114 13.24 8.00 16.42
C LEU A 114 13.89 6.63 16.14
N ALA A 115 15.10 6.39 16.65
CA ALA A 115 15.77 5.10 16.53
C ALA A 115 14.96 3.97 17.21
N LEU A 116 14.37 4.24 18.37
CA LEU A 116 13.51 3.28 19.06
C LEU A 116 12.17 3.05 18.36
N VAL A 117 11.57 4.07 17.71
CA VAL A 117 10.39 3.89 16.87
C VAL A 117 10.69 2.90 15.74
N GLN A 118 11.81 3.11 15.02
CA GLN A 118 12.22 2.19 13.95
C GLN A 118 12.56 0.79 14.47
N SER A 119 13.21 0.70 15.63
CA SER A 119 13.47 -0.60 16.28
C SER A 119 12.17 -1.32 16.67
N GLY A 120 11.17 -0.59 17.14
CA GLY A 120 9.84 -1.12 17.45
C GLY A 120 9.11 -1.59 16.21
N ALA A 121 9.13 -0.80 15.14
CA ALA A 121 8.56 -1.18 13.85
C ALA A 121 9.25 -2.42 13.28
N ASN A 122 10.58 -2.50 13.35
CA ASN A 122 11.35 -3.66 12.94
C ASN A 122 10.97 -4.94 13.71
N ALA A 123 10.76 -4.84 15.03
CA ALA A 123 10.32 -5.97 15.84
C ALA A 123 8.91 -6.44 15.47
N MET A 124 8.04 -5.52 15.04
CA MET A 124 6.68 -5.84 14.59
C MET A 124 6.62 -6.31 13.12
N CYS A 125 7.72 -6.22 12.37
CA CYS A 125 7.84 -6.67 10.98
C CYS A 125 8.59 -8.00 10.84
N VAL A 126 8.81 -8.76 11.92
CA VAL A 126 9.51 -10.06 11.86
C VAL A 126 8.80 -11.05 10.94
N SER A 127 7.47 -11.12 11.01
CA SER A 127 6.66 -11.96 10.14
C SER A 127 5.36 -11.29 9.77
N GLU A 128 4.75 -11.75 8.67
CA GLU A 128 3.45 -11.30 8.19
C GLU A 128 2.36 -11.48 9.26
N ASP A 129 2.44 -12.56 10.05
CA ASP A 129 1.50 -12.83 11.14
C ASP A 129 1.69 -11.87 12.31
N VAL A 130 2.94 -11.58 12.70
CA VAL A 130 3.24 -10.62 13.77
C VAL A 130 2.77 -9.23 13.38
N LYS A 131 3.05 -8.82 12.15
CA LYS A 131 2.62 -7.54 11.58
C LYS A 131 1.09 -7.41 11.62
N LYS A 132 0.36 -8.37 11.06
CA LYS A 132 -1.11 -8.34 11.01
C LYS A 132 -1.73 -8.32 12.42
N ARG A 133 -1.22 -9.14 13.34
CA ARG A 133 -1.71 -9.18 14.74
C ARG A 133 -1.51 -7.84 15.42
N PHE A 134 -0.32 -7.25 15.34
CA PHE A 134 -0.05 -5.93 15.90
C PHE A 134 -0.98 -4.85 15.31
N GLU A 135 -1.13 -4.83 13.98
CA GLU A 135 -1.98 -3.85 13.31
C GLU A 135 -3.44 -3.94 13.74
N VAL A 136 -3.96 -5.14 13.97
CA VAL A 136 -5.33 -5.34 14.45
C VAL A 136 -5.49 -4.81 15.87
N MET A 137 -4.57 -5.19 16.77
CA MET A 137 -4.59 -4.74 18.16
C MET A 137 -4.44 -3.22 18.26
N ALA A 138 -3.51 -2.63 17.50
CA ALA A 138 -3.30 -1.18 17.46
C ALA A 138 -4.53 -0.43 16.93
N ARG A 139 -5.17 -0.92 15.86
CA ARG A 139 -6.41 -0.31 15.32
C ARG A 139 -7.56 -0.40 16.32
N GLU A 140 -7.70 -1.52 17.02
CA GLU A 140 -8.68 -1.64 18.10
C GLU A 140 -8.41 -0.64 19.22
N LEU A 141 -7.15 -0.52 19.64
CA LEU A 141 -6.73 0.45 20.66
C LEU A 141 -7.09 1.88 20.24
N PHE A 142 -6.73 2.29 19.03
CA PHE A 142 -7.03 3.63 18.53
C PHE A 142 -8.53 3.88 18.44
N LYS A 143 -9.32 2.86 18.08
CA LYS A 143 -10.78 2.95 18.08
C LYS A 143 -11.32 3.15 19.49
N LEU A 144 -10.82 2.41 20.48
CA LEU A 144 -11.29 2.52 21.87
C LEU A 144 -10.91 3.88 22.49
N PHE A 145 -9.71 4.37 22.23
CA PHE A 145 -9.24 5.68 22.71
C PHE A 145 -10.04 6.87 22.16
N LYS A 146 -10.77 6.73 21.03
CA LYS A 146 -11.68 7.76 20.52
C LYS A 146 -12.88 8.02 21.45
N TYR A 147 -13.21 7.07 22.32
CA TYR A 147 -14.35 7.17 23.25
C TYR A 147 -13.96 7.72 24.63
N VAL A 148 -12.70 8.09 24.82
CA VAL A 148 -12.17 8.47 26.14
C VAL A 148 -11.88 9.96 26.21
N GLU A 149 -12.29 10.60 27.30
CA GLU A 149 -12.06 12.02 27.54
C GLU A 149 -10.63 12.29 28.06
N LYS A 150 -10.18 13.55 27.98
CA LYS A 150 -8.79 13.91 28.34
C LYS A 150 -8.44 13.57 29.80
N GLN A 151 -9.41 13.69 30.71
CA GLN A 151 -9.22 13.53 32.15
C GLN A 151 -9.41 12.09 32.64
N GLU A 152 -9.92 11.20 31.79
CA GLU A 152 -10.31 9.83 32.17
C GLU A 152 -9.17 8.82 32.08
N VAL A 153 -8.08 9.18 31.39
CA VAL A 153 -6.89 8.33 31.22
C VAL A 153 -5.67 9.13 31.65
N SER A 154 -4.79 8.48 32.41
CA SER A 154 -3.57 9.10 32.90
C SER A 154 -2.60 9.40 31.75
N ASP A 155 -1.71 10.37 31.99
CA ASP A 155 -0.71 10.76 30.99
C ASP A 155 0.19 9.59 30.62
N HIS A 156 0.36 8.62 31.53
CA HIS A 156 1.10 7.39 31.29
C HIS A 156 0.49 6.56 30.15
N GLU A 157 -0.78 6.17 30.21
CA GLU A 157 -1.36 5.31 29.18
C GLU A 157 -1.53 6.05 27.85
N ARG A 158 -1.70 7.38 27.90
CA ARG A 158 -1.65 8.23 26.70
C ARG A 158 -0.26 8.20 26.06
N ALA A 159 0.80 8.24 26.84
CA ALA A 159 2.17 8.14 26.33
C ALA A 159 2.40 6.78 25.67
N TYR A 160 1.93 5.68 26.26
CA TYR A 160 1.96 4.35 25.65
C TYR A 160 1.16 4.27 24.35
N LYS A 161 -0.06 4.83 24.32
CA LYS A 161 -0.86 4.93 23.09
C LYS A 161 -0.12 5.72 22.00
N ASN A 162 0.54 6.81 22.36
CA ASN A 162 1.28 7.64 21.40
C ASN A 162 2.53 6.90 20.88
N ALA A 163 3.22 6.18 21.75
CA ALA A 163 4.33 5.30 21.40
C ALA A 163 3.88 4.19 20.42
N ILE A 164 2.76 3.52 20.68
CA ILE A 164 2.15 2.52 19.78
C ILE A 164 1.74 3.16 18.45
N SER A 165 1.16 4.35 18.48
CA SER A 165 0.83 5.12 17.28
C SER A 165 2.08 5.39 16.45
N ALA A 166 3.16 5.88 17.07
CA ALA A 166 4.39 6.18 16.35
C ALA A 166 5.00 4.94 15.67
N VAL A 167 5.00 3.79 16.36
CA VAL A 167 5.44 2.51 15.78
C VAL A 167 4.52 2.06 14.64
N TYR A 168 3.20 2.15 14.84
CA TYR A 168 2.22 1.81 13.81
C TYR A 168 2.37 2.70 12.57
N ASP A 169 2.48 4.01 12.76
CA ASP A 169 2.62 4.99 11.69
C ASP A 169 3.93 4.75 10.92
N GLN A 170 5.03 4.44 11.62
CA GLN A 170 6.30 4.07 10.99
C GLN A 170 6.19 2.79 10.15
N MET A 171 5.40 1.80 10.57
CA MET A 171 5.16 0.58 9.78
C MET A 171 4.33 0.85 8.52
N GLN A 172 3.38 1.79 8.60
CA GLN A 172 2.49 2.17 7.49
C GLN A 172 3.10 3.22 6.56
N GLU A 173 4.26 3.78 6.90
CA GLU A 173 4.93 4.79 6.10
C GLU A 173 5.28 4.19 4.73
N LYS A 174 4.51 4.60 3.71
CA LYS A 174 4.79 4.26 2.31
C LYS A 174 5.86 5.22 1.80
N ARG A 175 7.02 4.68 1.47
CA ARG A 175 8.08 5.44 0.82
C ARG A 175 7.60 5.87 -0.57
N LYS A 176 7.74 7.16 -0.87
CA LYS A 176 7.41 7.68 -2.20
C LYS A 176 8.55 7.34 -3.15
N HIS A 177 8.30 6.37 -4.02
CA HIS A 177 9.22 5.96 -5.06
C HIS A 177 8.96 6.78 -6.34
N SER A 178 10.02 7.27 -6.96
CA SER A 178 9.90 7.95 -8.26
C SER A 178 10.02 6.91 -9.36
N ASP A 179 8.97 6.75 -10.17
CA ASP A 179 8.96 5.78 -11.28
C ASP A 179 10.07 6.02 -12.33
N ASN A 180 10.62 7.23 -12.38
CA ASN A 180 11.63 7.62 -13.37
C ASN A 180 13.07 7.33 -12.92
N THR A 181 13.26 6.80 -11.71
CA THR A 181 14.58 6.50 -11.16
C THR A 181 14.82 5.00 -11.22
N ASP A 182 16.02 4.58 -11.66
CA ASP A 182 16.44 3.17 -11.70
C ASP A 182 16.21 2.50 -10.33
N LEU A 183 15.67 1.28 -10.31
CA LEU A 183 15.31 0.60 -9.06
C LEU A 183 16.51 0.36 -8.17
N MET A 184 17.66 0.06 -8.77
CA MET A 184 18.90 -0.12 -8.03
C MET A 184 19.34 1.14 -7.27
N ILE A 185 19.07 2.34 -7.81
CA ILE A 185 19.33 3.60 -7.08
C ILE A 185 18.39 3.72 -5.89
N GLN A 186 17.11 3.41 -6.09
CA GLN A 186 16.11 3.47 -5.01
C GLN A 186 16.41 2.46 -3.90
N LEU A 187 16.87 1.26 -4.26
CA LEU A 187 17.34 0.25 -3.32
C LEU A 187 18.53 0.77 -2.51
N HIS A 188 19.53 1.34 -3.18
CA HIS A 188 20.69 1.92 -2.52
C HIS A 188 20.30 3.06 -1.57
N ASP A 189 19.38 3.94 -1.97
CA ASP A 189 18.90 5.04 -1.14
C ASP A 189 18.19 4.53 0.13
N ILE A 190 17.37 3.48 0.01
CA ILE A 190 16.76 2.80 1.16
C ILE A 190 17.87 2.29 2.09
N VAL A 191 18.80 1.49 1.59
CA VAL A 191 19.91 0.91 2.39
C VAL A 191 20.71 2.01 3.10
N SER A 192 21.05 3.08 2.38
CA SER A 192 21.81 4.21 2.89
C SER A 192 21.09 4.93 4.03
N GLU A 193 19.78 5.15 3.90
CA GLU A 193 18.99 5.83 4.93
C GLU A 193 19.03 5.05 6.25
N TYR A 194 18.86 3.73 6.19
CA TYR A 194 18.92 2.86 7.37
C TYR A 194 20.31 2.84 8.05
N ILE A 195 21.38 3.18 7.33
CA ILE A 195 22.71 3.39 7.90
C ILE A 195 22.84 4.76 8.55
N THR A 196 22.37 5.83 7.88
CA THR A 196 22.51 7.21 8.39
C THR A 196 21.77 7.44 9.71
N VAL A 197 20.70 6.70 9.99
CA VAL A 197 20.01 6.76 11.28
C VAL A 197 20.87 6.22 12.44
N ILE A 198 21.91 5.44 12.15
CA ILE A 198 22.81 4.84 13.15
C ILE A 198 23.93 5.81 13.56
N ASN A 199 24.36 6.72 12.68
CA ASN A 199 25.46 7.67 12.93
C ASN A 199 24.99 9.14 12.84
N PRO A 200 24.37 9.69 13.92
CA PRO A 200 24.08 11.12 13.96
C PRO A 200 25.34 12.01 13.98
N ALA A 201 26.53 11.44 14.24
CA ALA A 201 27.81 12.15 14.18
C ALA A 201 28.21 12.55 12.74
N ASP A 202 27.73 11.84 11.71
CA ASP A 202 27.98 12.20 10.30
C ASP A 202 27.13 13.41 9.84
N ARG A 203 26.28 13.96 10.70
CA ARG A 203 25.49 15.18 10.45
C ARG A 203 26.23 16.48 10.79
N VAL A 204 27.44 16.41 11.33
CA VAL A 204 28.20 17.60 11.72
C VAL A 204 29.58 17.56 11.09
N SER A 205 29.74 18.22 9.95
CA SER A 205 31.04 18.79 9.59
C SER A 205 31.26 20.06 10.45
N GLU A 206 32.50 20.29 10.86
CA GLU A 206 32.93 21.43 11.71
C GLU A 206 32.62 22.82 11.11
N ASP A 207 32.12 22.92 9.87
CA ASP A 207 31.91 24.18 9.15
C ASP A 207 30.45 24.64 8.99
N GLY A 208 29.47 24.00 9.65
CA GLY A 208 28.12 24.55 9.77
C GLY A 208 27.32 24.72 8.46
N THR A 209 27.85 24.26 7.32
CA THR A 209 27.10 24.16 6.08
C THR A 209 26.30 22.86 6.08
N ASN A 210 25.00 22.96 6.36
CA ASN A 210 24.01 21.96 6.00
C ASN A 210 24.01 21.79 4.47
N TYR A 211 24.92 20.98 3.95
CA TYR A 211 24.57 20.23 2.75
C TYR A 211 23.56 19.20 3.24
N LEU A 212 22.27 19.44 2.96
CA LEU A 212 21.41 18.36 2.48
C LEU A 212 22.33 17.53 1.60
N ALA A 213 22.73 16.33 2.05
CA ALA A 213 23.69 15.50 1.35
C ALA A 213 23.29 15.55 -0.11
N GLU A 214 24.08 16.26 -0.92
CA GLU A 214 23.79 16.42 -2.33
C GLU A 214 23.52 15.02 -2.80
N SER A 215 22.33 14.82 -3.38
CA SER A 215 21.93 13.59 -4.02
C SER A 215 23.13 13.17 -4.85
N ARG A 216 23.94 12.24 -4.32
CA ARG A 216 25.14 11.79 -4.98
C ARG A 216 24.56 11.21 -6.25
N ARG A 217 24.75 11.91 -7.37
CA ARG A 217 24.38 11.36 -8.68
C ARG A 217 25.33 10.19 -8.84
N PHE A 218 24.86 9.03 -8.38
CA PHE A 218 25.64 7.81 -8.43
C PHE A 218 25.84 7.49 -9.91
N ASP A 219 27.10 7.28 -10.28
CA ASP A 219 27.42 6.74 -11.58
C ASP A 219 26.91 5.29 -11.59
N ILE A 220 25.80 5.08 -12.31
CA ILE A 220 25.02 3.85 -12.41
C ILE A 220 25.91 2.66 -12.86
N SER A 221 27.06 2.96 -13.47
CA SER A 221 28.01 1.97 -13.95
C SER A 221 28.76 1.20 -12.85
N HIS A 222 28.75 1.68 -11.59
CA HIS A 222 29.54 1.08 -10.49
C HIS A 222 28.80 1.07 -9.14
N ILE A 223 27.56 0.57 -9.08
CA ILE A 223 27.01 0.15 -7.79
C ILE A 223 27.79 -1.10 -7.34
N ASP A 224 28.60 -0.94 -6.30
CA ASP A 224 29.39 -2.02 -5.71
C ASP A 224 28.48 -2.94 -4.89
N PHE A 225 28.10 -4.08 -5.48
CA PHE A 225 27.23 -5.08 -4.86
C PHE A 225 27.81 -5.65 -3.57
N GLU A 226 29.13 -5.84 -3.50
CA GLU A 226 29.77 -6.35 -2.28
C GLU A 226 29.67 -5.31 -1.17
N ARG A 227 29.87 -4.04 -1.49
CA ARG A 227 29.69 -2.93 -0.55
C ARG A 227 28.25 -2.85 -0.05
N LEU A 228 27.27 -2.96 -0.94
CA LEU A 228 25.85 -2.89 -0.59
C LEU A 228 25.43 -4.05 0.34
N GLN A 229 25.98 -5.25 0.11
CA GLN A 229 25.80 -6.38 1.03
C GLN A 229 26.46 -6.15 2.40
N GLN A 230 27.68 -5.60 2.43
CA GLN A 230 28.35 -5.23 3.68
C GLN A 230 27.59 -4.15 4.46
N GLU A 231 27.02 -3.20 3.73
CA GLU A 231 26.16 -2.15 4.27
C GLU A 231 24.89 -2.75 4.89
N PHE A 232 24.21 -3.67 4.18
CA PHE A 232 23.07 -4.40 4.71
C PHE A 232 23.40 -5.24 5.95
N ALA A 233 24.56 -5.88 5.99
CA ALA A 233 24.99 -6.68 7.14
C ALA A 233 25.11 -5.85 8.43
N ARG A 234 25.41 -4.56 8.33
CA ARG A 234 25.55 -3.61 9.45
C ARG A 234 24.21 -3.02 9.92
N ILE A 235 23.13 -3.18 9.15
CA ILE A 235 21.83 -2.60 9.47
C ILE A 235 21.19 -3.33 10.66
N LYS A 236 20.74 -2.54 11.63
CA LYS A 236 20.02 -3.06 12.82
C LYS A 236 18.58 -3.44 12.49
N ASN A 237 17.89 -2.62 11.70
CA ASN A 237 16.46 -2.74 11.40
C ASN A 237 16.21 -3.49 10.09
N LYS A 238 16.74 -4.72 9.97
CA LYS A 238 16.70 -5.52 8.73
C LYS A 238 15.27 -5.84 8.27
N ASN A 239 14.36 -6.20 9.18
CA ASN A 239 12.99 -6.59 8.83
C ASN A 239 12.20 -5.41 8.24
N LEU A 240 12.37 -4.22 8.82
CA LEU A 240 11.71 -3.02 8.31
C LEU A 240 12.25 -2.64 6.93
N LEU A 241 13.56 -2.76 6.73
CA LEU A 241 14.18 -2.57 5.41
C LEU A 241 13.65 -3.58 4.39
N MET A 242 13.58 -4.87 4.74
CA MET A 242 13.05 -5.90 3.85
C MET A 242 11.60 -5.61 3.45
N LYS A 243 10.77 -5.17 4.42
CA LYS A 243 9.40 -4.71 4.15
C LYS A 243 9.36 -3.56 3.15
N ASP A 244 10.25 -2.57 3.29
CA ASP A 244 10.33 -1.44 2.35
C ASP A 244 10.82 -1.89 0.96
N LEU A 245 11.77 -2.83 0.87
CA LEU A 245 12.21 -3.42 -0.40
C LEU A 245 11.09 -4.19 -1.10
N TYR A 246 10.32 -4.98 -0.35
CA TYR A 246 9.19 -5.71 -0.90
C TYR A 246 8.11 -4.78 -1.44
N GLU A 247 7.84 -3.67 -0.76
CA GLU A 247 6.89 -2.66 -1.25
C GLU A 247 7.39 -2.02 -2.55
N LEU A 248 8.67 -1.62 -2.62
CA LEU A 248 9.29 -1.09 -3.83
C LEU A 248 9.19 -2.07 -5.01
N ILE A 249 9.56 -3.33 -4.80
CA ILE A 249 9.59 -4.35 -5.85
C ILE A 249 8.17 -4.68 -6.31
N ASN A 250 7.21 -4.82 -5.39
CA ASN A 250 5.81 -5.07 -5.73
C ASN A 250 5.21 -3.93 -6.56
N ASP A 251 5.36 -2.68 -6.11
CA ASP A 251 4.85 -1.52 -6.83
C ASP A 251 5.44 -1.46 -8.25
N ARG A 252 6.73 -1.81 -8.40
CA ARG A 252 7.37 -1.87 -9.71
C ARG A 252 6.87 -3.02 -10.59
N LEU A 253 6.77 -4.23 -10.05
CA LEU A 253 6.27 -5.38 -10.77
C LEU A 253 4.84 -5.16 -11.26
N ASP A 254 3.98 -4.58 -10.42
CA ASP A 254 2.62 -4.21 -10.80
C ASP A 254 2.63 -3.24 -11.99
N ASN A 255 3.50 -2.22 -11.97
CA ASN A 255 3.65 -1.29 -13.09
C ASN A 255 4.19 -1.98 -14.36
N MET A 256 5.17 -2.87 -14.24
CA MET A 256 5.74 -3.61 -15.37
C MET A 256 4.73 -4.59 -15.99
N MET A 257 3.95 -5.29 -15.18
CA MET A 257 2.91 -6.22 -15.63
C MET A 257 1.75 -5.50 -16.31
N ARG A 258 1.36 -4.32 -15.81
CA ARG A 258 0.35 -3.48 -16.46
C ARG A 258 0.79 -3.06 -17.87
N ARG A 259 2.08 -2.77 -18.07
CA ARG A 259 2.62 -2.40 -19.38
C ARG A 259 2.82 -3.60 -20.30
N ASN A 260 3.20 -4.75 -19.75
CA ASN A 260 3.45 -5.96 -20.53
C ASN A 260 3.03 -7.21 -19.73
N PRO A 261 1.85 -7.81 -20.05
CA PRO A 261 1.36 -9.01 -19.37
C PRO A 261 2.27 -10.24 -19.50
N MET A 262 3.15 -10.28 -20.51
CA MET A 262 4.08 -11.40 -20.70
C MET A 262 5.17 -11.46 -19.63
N ARG A 263 5.31 -10.43 -18.79
CA ARG A 263 6.28 -10.37 -17.67
C ARG A 263 5.86 -11.14 -16.42
N ILE A 264 4.86 -12.02 -16.53
CA ILE A 264 4.35 -12.83 -15.40
C ILE A 264 5.42 -13.72 -14.77
N ASN A 265 6.42 -14.16 -15.54
CA ASN A 265 7.56 -14.95 -15.07
C ASN A 265 8.36 -14.24 -13.96
N TYR A 266 8.50 -12.91 -14.02
CA TYR A 266 9.17 -12.13 -12.96
C TYR A 266 8.36 -12.15 -11.67
N TYR A 267 7.03 -12.08 -11.78
CA TYR A 267 6.15 -12.22 -10.62
C TYR A 267 6.25 -13.62 -10.00
N GLU A 268 6.25 -14.68 -10.81
CA GLU A 268 6.44 -16.05 -10.31
C GLU A 268 7.76 -16.23 -9.57
N ARG A 269 8.88 -15.75 -10.15
CA ARG A 269 10.20 -15.78 -9.51
C ARG A 269 10.23 -14.98 -8.20
N TYR A 270 9.62 -13.79 -8.20
CA TYR A 270 9.49 -12.99 -6.99
C TYR A 270 8.70 -13.73 -5.90
N GLN A 271 7.57 -14.36 -6.25
CA GLN A 271 6.80 -15.16 -5.31
C GLN A 271 7.61 -16.31 -4.71
N THR A 272 8.46 -16.97 -5.51
CA THR A 272 9.38 -18.00 -4.98
C THR A 272 10.33 -17.42 -3.93
N ILE A 273 10.95 -16.26 -4.19
CA ILE A 273 11.84 -15.59 -3.23
C ILE A 273 11.10 -15.26 -1.92
N ILE A 274 9.87 -14.77 -2.02
CA ILE A 274 9.02 -14.45 -0.85
C ILE A 274 8.62 -15.71 -0.07
N GLN A 275 8.31 -16.81 -0.76
CA GLN A 275 7.99 -18.08 -0.12
C GLN A 275 9.17 -18.64 0.65
N GLU A 276 10.38 -18.58 0.08
CA GLU A 276 11.62 -18.98 0.76
C GLU A 276 11.86 -18.13 2.02
N TYR A 277 11.68 -16.81 1.91
CA TYR A 277 11.80 -15.90 3.05
C TYR A 277 10.80 -16.19 4.17
N ASN A 278 9.55 -16.49 3.81
CA ASN A 278 8.51 -16.79 4.79
C ASN A 278 8.69 -18.18 5.43
N ALA A 279 9.34 -19.12 4.73
CA ALA A 279 9.59 -20.46 5.23
C ALA A 279 10.70 -20.51 6.29
N GLU A 280 11.74 -19.68 6.14
CA GLU A 280 12.92 -19.70 7.01
C GLU A 280 13.30 -18.26 7.41
N GLN A 281 13.05 -17.88 8.67
CA GLN A 281 13.22 -16.50 9.15
C GLN A 281 14.50 -16.29 9.98
N ASP A 282 15.52 -17.11 9.75
CA ASP A 282 16.82 -16.98 10.41
C ASP A 282 17.66 -15.86 9.78
N LYS A 283 18.62 -15.31 10.55
CA LYS A 283 19.49 -14.22 10.08
C LYS A 283 20.21 -14.52 8.76
N ALA A 284 20.63 -15.77 8.56
CA ALA A 284 21.29 -16.21 7.34
C ALA A 284 20.31 -16.26 6.15
N ALA A 285 19.06 -16.66 6.39
CA ALA A 285 18.02 -16.65 5.36
C ALA A 285 17.68 -15.22 4.94
N ILE A 286 17.58 -14.27 5.88
CA ILE A 286 17.36 -12.85 5.58
C ILE A 286 18.47 -12.29 4.66
N GLU A 287 19.72 -12.63 4.93
CA GLU A 287 20.86 -12.19 4.10
C GLU A 287 20.84 -12.84 2.72
N LYS A 288 20.53 -14.13 2.63
CA LYS A 288 20.35 -14.82 1.34
C LYS A 288 19.22 -14.17 0.53
N THR A 289 18.05 -13.95 1.15
CA THR A 289 16.91 -13.32 0.49
C THR A 289 17.25 -11.92 0.00
N PHE A 290 18.01 -11.14 0.77
CA PHE A 290 18.47 -9.82 0.32
C PHE A 290 19.34 -9.91 -0.94
N ILE A 291 20.24 -10.89 -1.03
CA ILE A 291 21.05 -11.14 -2.23
C ILE A 291 20.15 -11.52 -3.41
N ASP A 292 19.21 -12.46 -3.20
CA ASP A 292 18.29 -12.92 -4.23
C ASP A 292 17.41 -11.77 -4.76
N LEU A 293 16.92 -10.90 -3.87
CA LEU A 293 16.19 -9.70 -4.25
C LEU A 293 17.06 -8.68 -4.98
N THR A 294 18.30 -8.46 -4.55
CA THR A 294 19.21 -7.51 -5.21
C THR A 294 19.51 -7.97 -6.64
N ASN A 295 19.78 -9.26 -6.82
CA ASN A 295 19.96 -9.85 -8.15
C ASN A 295 18.68 -9.72 -9.00
N PHE A 296 17.52 -9.97 -8.37
CA PHE A 296 16.23 -9.83 -9.04
C PHE A 296 15.96 -8.37 -9.47
N VAL A 297 16.26 -7.38 -8.63
CA VAL A 297 16.12 -5.96 -8.97
C VAL A 297 17.03 -5.57 -10.13
N ASN A 298 18.27 -6.08 -10.15
CA ASN A 298 19.17 -5.87 -11.28
C ASN A 298 18.62 -6.48 -12.59
N ASP A 299 18.04 -7.67 -12.52
CA ASP A 299 17.38 -8.31 -13.68
C ASP A 299 16.16 -7.51 -14.16
N LEU A 300 15.40 -6.90 -13.25
CA LEU A 300 14.27 -6.02 -13.59
C LEU A 300 14.74 -4.73 -14.27
N ASP A 301 15.76 -4.06 -13.71
CA ASP A 301 16.32 -2.83 -14.30
C ASP A 301 16.86 -3.09 -15.72
N GLU A 302 17.46 -4.25 -15.96
CA GLU A 302 17.90 -4.67 -17.29
C GLU A 302 16.73 -4.93 -18.25
N GLU A 303 15.66 -5.57 -17.77
CA GLU A 303 14.45 -5.82 -18.58
C GLU A 303 13.75 -4.51 -18.96
N GLU A 304 13.74 -3.52 -18.07
CA GLU A 304 13.19 -2.21 -18.39
C GLU A 304 13.99 -1.47 -19.45
N LYS A 305 15.30 -1.70 -19.52
CA LYS A 305 16.16 -1.11 -20.57
C LYS A 305 16.11 -1.92 -21.87
N ARG A 306 15.40 -3.05 -21.91
CA ARG A 306 15.28 -3.92 -23.09
C ARG A 306 14.68 -3.21 -24.29
N TYR A 307 13.68 -2.33 -24.11
CA TYR A 307 13.08 -1.63 -25.25
C TYR A 307 14.12 -0.79 -26.01
N VAL A 308 15.04 -0.14 -25.30
CA VAL A 308 16.15 0.62 -25.89
C VAL A 308 17.10 -0.29 -26.64
N ARG A 309 17.50 -1.42 -26.02
CA ARG A 309 18.40 -2.42 -26.64
C ARG A 309 17.79 -3.03 -27.91
N GLU A 310 16.49 -3.26 -27.90
CA GLU A 310 15.75 -3.82 -29.01
C GLU A 310 15.42 -2.79 -30.11
N GLY A 311 15.65 -1.50 -29.85
CA GLY A 311 15.46 -0.38 -30.79
C GLY A 311 14.04 0.17 -30.85
N PHE A 312 13.26 0.00 -29.78
CA PHE A 312 11.92 0.56 -29.61
C PHE A 312 11.98 1.95 -28.95
N SER A 313 10.94 2.75 -29.16
CA SER A 313 10.87 4.12 -28.59
C SER A 313 10.21 4.15 -27.21
N ASN A 314 9.41 3.13 -26.89
CA ASN A 314 8.73 2.99 -25.61
C ASN A 314 8.52 1.51 -25.27
N ASP A 315 8.11 1.25 -24.02
CA ASP A 315 7.89 -0.10 -23.49
C ASP A 315 6.63 -0.78 -24.08
N GLU A 316 5.65 0.00 -24.56
CA GLU A 316 4.43 -0.54 -25.18
C GLU A 316 4.70 -1.18 -26.56
N GLU A 317 5.62 -0.61 -27.34
CA GLU A 317 6.09 -1.21 -28.60
C GLU A 317 6.78 -2.55 -28.32
N LEU A 318 7.55 -2.63 -27.22
CA LEU A 318 8.18 -3.89 -26.80
C LEU A 318 7.12 -4.90 -26.35
N ALA A 319 6.10 -4.48 -25.61
CA ALA A 319 4.99 -5.35 -25.22
C ALA A 319 4.26 -5.93 -26.44
N MET A 320 3.99 -5.10 -27.45
CA MET A 320 3.38 -5.54 -28.71
C MET A 320 4.27 -6.54 -29.45
N TYR A 321 5.60 -6.34 -29.42
CA TYR A 321 6.56 -7.28 -29.98
C TYR A 321 6.60 -8.61 -29.22
N ASP A 322 6.64 -8.58 -27.89
CA ASP A 322 6.66 -9.79 -27.05
C ASP A 322 5.39 -10.63 -27.23
N LEU A 323 4.23 -9.99 -27.41
CA LEU A 323 2.97 -10.67 -27.73
C LEU A 323 3.00 -11.39 -29.07
N LEU A 324 3.79 -10.93 -30.04
CA LEU A 324 3.92 -11.50 -31.39
C LEU A 324 5.08 -12.50 -31.54
N LEU A 325 5.90 -12.63 -30.50
CA LEU A 325 7.11 -13.45 -30.53
C LEU A 325 6.77 -14.95 -30.57
N LYS A 326 7.67 -15.72 -31.20
CA LYS A 326 7.62 -17.18 -31.30
C LYS A 326 9.03 -17.74 -31.13
N ASP A 327 9.13 -18.95 -30.58
CA ASP A 327 10.41 -19.56 -30.19
C ASP A 327 11.36 -19.89 -31.37
N SER A 328 10.86 -19.90 -32.60
CA SER A 328 11.61 -20.31 -33.79
C SER A 328 11.58 -19.26 -34.91
N LEU A 329 12.18 -18.09 -34.64
CA LEU A 329 12.27 -16.98 -35.59
C LEU A 329 13.69 -16.78 -36.13
N THR A 330 13.80 -16.53 -37.43
CA THR A 330 15.04 -16.09 -38.08
C THR A 330 15.29 -14.59 -37.85
N SER A 331 16.55 -14.14 -37.95
CA SER A 331 16.91 -12.73 -37.77
C SER A 331 16.18 -11.77 -38.74
N ALA A 332 15.77 -12.27 -39.91
CA ALA A 332 14.99 -11.50 -40.88
C ALA A 332 13.52 -11.35 -40.46
N GLU A 333 12.93 -12.40 -39.88
CA GLU A 333 11.55 -12.37 -39.35
C GLU A 333 11.47 -11.49 -38.09
N ILE A 334 12.47 -11.54 -37.22
CA ILE A 334 12.57 -10.66 -36.05
C ILE A 334 12.49 -9.18 -36.47
N LYS A 335 13.25 -8.78 -37.50
CA LYS A 335 13.18 -7.40 -38.03
C LYS A 335 11.79 -7.04 -38.57
N LYS A 336 11.10 -7.97 -39.23
CA LYS A 336 9.72 -7.75 -39.71
C LYS A 336 8.75 -7.59 -38.56
N ILE A 337 8.81 -8.46 -37.55
CA ILE A 337 7.91 -8.42 -36.38
C ILE A 337 8.13 -7.15 -35.56
N LYS A 338 9.38 -6.70 -35.37
CA LYS A 338 9.67 -5.41 -34.73
C LYS A 338 9.03 -4.23 -35.46
N LYS A 339 9.09 -4.23 -36.80
CA LYS A 339 8.45 -3.19 -37.61
C LYS A 339 6.92 -3.27 -37.51
N LEU A 340 6.37 -4.48 -37.58
CA LEU A 340 4.94 -4.74 -37.42
C LEU A 340 4.42 -4.25 -36.08
N ALA A 341 5.11 -4.55 -34.97
CA ALA A 341 4.72 -4.14 -33.63
C ALA A 341 4.56 -2.60 -33.53
N LYS A 342 5.50 -1.84 -34.11
CA LYS A 342 5.43 -0.37 -34.16
C LYS A 342 4.24 0.11 -34.98
N VAL A 343 4.08 -0.39 -36.20
CA VAL A 343 3.01 0.01 -37.12
C VAL A 343 1.63 -0.34 -36.55
N LEU A 344 1.50 -1.51 -35.95
CA LEU A 344 0.27 -2.00 -35.33
C LEU A 344 -0.15 -1.10 -34.17
N LEU A 345 0.77 -0.79 -33.25
CA LEU A 345 0.50 0.09 -32.12
C LEU A 345 0.10 1.50 -32.59
N GLU A 346 0.80 2.06 -33.58
CA GLU A 346 0.50 3.37 -34.15
C GLU A 346 -0.91 3.42 -34.77
N ARG A 347 -1.29 2.40 -35.56
CA ARG A 347 -2.63 2.30 -36.16
C ARG A 347 -3.73 2.16 -35.12
N ILE A 348 -3.52 1.36 -34.09
CA ILE A 348 -4.48 1.15 -33.00
C ILE A 348 -4.69 2.46 -32.22
N LYS A 349 -3.61 3.13 -31.82
CA LYS A 349 -3.68 4.43 -31.12
C LYS A 349 -4.37 5.49 -31.97
N GLY A 350 -4.00 5.58 -33.25
CA GLY A 350 -4.66 6.46 -34.20
C GLY A 350 -6.17 6.22 -34.22
N LYS A 351 -6.60 4.96 -34.31
CA LYS A 351 -8.03 4.66 -34.34
C LYS A 351 -8.75 4.95 -33.03
N ILE A 352 -8.17 4.56 -31.90
CA ILE A 352 -8.75 4.83 -30.58
C ILE A 352 -8.92 6.33 -30.36
N SER A 353 -7.97 7.15 -30.83
CA SER A 353 -8.05 8.61 -30.70
C SER A 353 -9.20 9.26 -31.49
N GLU A 354 -9.69 8.60 -32.54
CA GLU A 354 -10.85 9.04 -33.32
C GLU A 354 -12.19 8.64 -32.69
N LEU A 355 -12.18 7.64 -31.79
CA LEU A 355 -13.37 6.99 -31.27
C LEU A 355 -13.67 7.49 -29.85
N ASP A 356 -14.88 8.00 -29.66
CA ASP A 356 -15.38 8.40 -28.34
C ASP A 356 -15.88 7.16 -27.55
N HIS A 357 -15.33 6.93 -26.35
CA HIS A 357 -15.65 5.81 -25.46
C HIS A 357 -15.67 4.44 -26.18
N TRP A 358 -14.58 4.12 -26.88
CA TRP A 358 -14.52 2.97 -27.79
C TRP A 358 -14.81 1.61 -27.14
N THR A 359 -14.60 1.47 -25.82
CA THR A 359 -14.88 0.24 -25.07
C THR A 359 -16.36 0.05 -24.72
N GLU A 360 -17.24 1.04 -24.93
CA GLU A 360 -18.65 0.93 -24.54
C GLU A 360 -19.56 0.42 -25.67
N LYS A 361 -19.20 0.66 -26.94
CA LYS A 361 -20.03 0.31 -28.10
C LYS A 361 -19.44 -0.88 -28.84
N GLU A 362 -20.29 -1.85 -29.19
CA GLU A 362 -19.86 -3.02 -29.99
C GLU A 362 -19.30 -2.62 -31.36
N GLU A 363 -19.84 -1.56 -31.97
CA GLU A 363 -19.38 -1.05 -33.28
C GLU A 363 -17.93 -0.52 -33.22
N THR A 364 -17.57 0.21 -32.17
CA THR A 364 -16.23 0.78 -32.00
C THR A 364 -15.22 -0.27 -31.58
N GLN A 365 -15.63 -1.22 -30.74
CA GLN A 365 -14.84 -2.41 -30.41
C GLN A 365 -14.51 -3.23 -31.66
N ALA A 366 -15.51 -3.51 -32.50
CA ALA A 366 -15.33 -4.23 -33.75
C ALA A 366 -14.40 -3.49 -34.72
N ALA A 367 -14.47 -2.15 -34.78
CA ALA A 367 -13.58 -1.36 -35.62
C ALA A 367 -12.09 -1.52 -35.24
N VAL A 368 -11.78 -1.53 -33.93
CA VAL A 368 -10.42 -1.78 -33.44
C VAL A 368 -9.98 -3.21 -33.73
N ASP A 369 -10.87 -4.19 -33.50
CA ASP A 369 -10.61 -5.61 -33.76
C ASP A 369 -10.38 -5.93 -35.25
N VAL A 370 -11.04 -5.20 -36.16
CA VAL A 370 -10.82 -5.30 -37.62
C VAL A 370 -9.43 -4.76 -37.98
N ILE A 371 -9.01 -3.64 -37.41
CA ILE A 371 -7.68 -3.06 -37.69
C ILE A 371 -6.56 -3.99 -37.23
N ILE A 372 -6.72 -4.61 -36.05
CA ILE A 372 -5.78 -5.61 -35.54
C ILE A 372 -5.69 -6.78 -36.54
N ARG A 373 -6.84 -7.34 -36.94
CA ARG A 373 -6.90 -8.45 -37.90
C ARG A 373 -6.23 -8.11 -39.23
N ASP A 374 -6.60 -6.99 -39.84
CA ASP A 374 -6.17 -6.62 -41.18
C ASP A 374 -4.66 -6.29 -41.20
N THR A 375 -4.14 -5.69 -40.12
CA THR A 375 -2.71 -5.41 -39.98
C THR A 375 -1.91 -6.70 -39.74
N LEU A 376 -2.41 -7.62 -38.91
CA LEU A 376 -1.77 -8.93 -38.71
C LEU A 376 -1.76 -9.74 -40.01
N TRP A 377 -2.88 -9.78 -40.74
CA TRP A 377 -2.99 -10.53 -41.99
C TRP A 377 -2.05 -10.03 -43.10
N SER A 378 -1.83 -8.72 -43.17
CA SER A 378 -1.03 -8.11 -44.24
C SER A 378 0.49 -8.18 -43.98
N GLU A 379 0.92 -8.19 -42.73
CA GLU A 379 2.33 -7.98 -42.37
C GLU A 379 2.98 -9.15 -41.61
N LEU A 380 2.22 -10.18 -41.19
CA LEU A 380 2.80 -11.38 -40.59
C LEU A 380 3.56 -12.25 -41.62
N PRO A 381 4.70 -12.86 -41.22
CA PRO A 381 5.40 -13.83 -42.07
C PRO A 381 4.53 -15.08 -42.38
N GLU A 382 4.76 -15.70 -43.54
CA GLU A 382 4.01 -16.90 -44.00
C GLU A 382 4.11 -18.12 -43.06
N ASN A 383 5.05 -18.11 -42.10
CA ASN A 383 5.24 -19.16 -41.09
C ASN A 383 4.21 -19.12 -39.94
N TYR A 384 3.27 -18.18 -39.97
CA TYR A 384 2.16 -18.05 -39.02
C TYR A 384 0.88 -18.63 -39.64
N ASN A 385 0.44 -19.80 -39.17
CA ASN A 385 -0.82 -20.41 -39.61
C ASN A 385 -2.04 -19.59 -39.19
N ASP A 386 -3.14 -19.69 -39.95
CA ASP A 386 -4.42 -18.99 -39.68
C ASP A 386 -4.96 -19.19 -38.25
N ASN A 387 -4.78 -20.39 -37.67
CA ASN A 387 -5.19 -20.67 -36.30
C ASN A 387 -4.38 -19.87 -35.26
N LEU A 388 -3.08 -19.66 -35.50
CA LEU A 388 -2.22 -18.86 -34.63
C LEU A 388 -2.57 -17.37 -34.75
N LEU A 389 -2.93 -16.91 -35.94
CA LEU A 389 -3.31 -15.52 -36.20
C LEU A 389 -4.51 -15.08 -35.35
N ASN A 390 -5.52 -15.94 -35.21
CA ASN A 390 -6.66 -15.68 -34.33
C ASN A 390 -6.26 -15.62 -32.84
N GLU A 391 -5.29 -16.42 -32.42
CA GLU A 391 -4.79 -16.40 -31.04
C GLU A 391 -4.03 -15.10 -30.74
N TYR A 392 -3.12 -14.70 -31.64
CA TYR A 392 -2.39 -13.44 -31.53
C TYR A 392 -3.32 -12.23 -31.57
N ARG A 393 -4.30 -12.23 -32.48
CA ARG A 393 -5.34 -11.20 -32.56
C ARG A 393 -6.07 -11.06 -31.23
N ARG A 394 -6.50 -12.17 -30.62
CA ARG A 394 -7.20 -12.15 -29.33
C ARG A 394 -6.32 -11.59 -28.22
N LYS A 395 -5.07 -12.05 -28.11
CA LYS A 395 -4.11 -11.56 -27.10
C LYS A 395 -3.85 -10.05 -27.24
N ILE A 396 -3.66 -9.57 -28.46
CA ILE A 396 -3.44 -8.14 -28.73
C ILE A 396 -4.70 -7.33 -28.41
N TYR A 397 -5.88 -7.81 -28.79
CA TYR A 397 -7.12 -7.14 -28.48
C TYR A 397 -7.34 -7.03 -26.97
N GLU A 398 -7.14 -8.13 -26.22
CA GLU A 398 -7.22 -8.13 -24.75
C GLU A 398 -6.24 -7.14 -24.12
N PHE A 399 -5.00 -7.08 -24.61
CA PHE A 399 -3.99 -6.12 -24.17
C PHE A 399 -4.40 -4.66 -24.43
N VAL A 400 -4.91 -4.36 -25.64
CA VAL A 400 -5.37 -3.01 -26.00
C VAL A 400 -6.57 -2.60 -25.15
N TYR A 401 -7.51 -3.52 -24.94
CA TYR A 401 -8.70 -3.28 -24.14
C TYR A 401 -8.35 -2.97 -22.68
N SER A 402 -7.38 -3.69 -22.10
CA SER A 402 -6.94 -3.43 -20.71
C SER A 402 -6.09 -2.16 -20.57
N THR A 403 -5.32 -1.80 -21.59
CA THR A 403 -4.41 -0.65 -21.56
C THR A 403 -5.12 0.68 -21.82
N TYR A 404 -6.18 0.67 -22.64
CA TYR A 404 -6.93 1.87 -23.06
C TYR A 404 -8.42 1.80 -22.70
N PRO A 405 -8.78 1.71 -21.40
CA PRO A 405 -10.18 1.75 -20.98
C PRO A 405 -10.81 3.12 -21.26
N ALA A 406 -12.13 3.16 -21.46
CA ALA A 406 -12.86 4.43 -21.52
C ALA A 406 -12.61 5.26 -20.25
N ALA A 407 -12.30 6.55 -20.43
CA ALA A 407 -12.02 7.50 -19.36
C ALA A 407 -13.29 8.03 -18.69
#